data_AF-A0A955M280-F1
#
_entry.id   AF-A0A955M280-F1
#
_cell.length_a   1.000
_cell.length_b   1.000
_cell.length_c   1.000
_cell.angle_alpha   90.00
_cell.angle_beta   90.00
_cell.angle_gamma   90.00
#
_symmetry.space_group_name_H-M   'P 1'
#
loop_
_entity.id
_entity.type
_entity.pdbx_description
1 polymer ?
#
loop_
_entity_poly.entity_id
_entity_poly.type
_entity_poly.pdbx_seq_one_letter_code
_entity_poly.pdbx_strand_id
1 'polypeptide(L)'
;MSPIKKVQYLSDSYLSPLMQTDQLPRPVDWSGEFAIQNPMEVEIGFGMGEVLLSNSFENPERNYVGIEQHWERIFKTLKLLDRSELKRPNVRILDVDARLAFLWFFQQKTISRVYCLFPCPWPKKSHIKHRLFSADFLCLLNSRLVDNGEIYIVTDHEKYFRWILEEADNRFFDIKSRSIKPQFATKFEKKWHAQGQDTFFELTLTKKTHKEIPVDREEDMKSYRIKDFFIEAFTFPPYTEDVSVICKDVFFDEKKQHALVYLIVTEQHLTQHIRVSIVKKHDFWRVHRTDGQTFFPTPGIVRAIELVYQAALETVGDNKGAVD
;
A
#
# COMPACT_ATOMS: atom_id res chain seq x y z
N MET A 1 -5.53 -25.52 18.96
CA MET A 1 -4.50 -24.54 18.57
C MET A 1 -3.48 -25.26 17.70
N SER A 2 -3.23 -24.81 16.46
CA SER A 2 -2.07 -25.33 15.70
C SER A 2 -0.80 -24.97 16.45
N PRO A 3 0.15 -25.91 16.65
CA PRO A 3 1.40 -25.61 17.32
C PRO A 3 2.14 -24.51 16.57
N ILE A 4 2.73 -23.57 17.30
CA ILE A 4 3.59 -22.54 16.74
C ILE A 4 4.71 -23.24 15.95
N LYS A 5 4.83 -22.93 14.65
CA LYS A 5 5.99 -23.39 13.85
C LYS A 5 7.27 -22.92 14.55
N LYS A 6 8.30 -23.76 14.59
CA LYS A 6 9.61 -23.53 15.26
C LYS A 6 10.02 -22.05 15.31
N VAL A 7 10.28 -21.53 16.52
CA VAL A 7 10.75 -20.16 16.76
C VAL A 7 12.04 -19.90 15.98
N GLN A 8 12.10 -18.77 15.28
CA GLN A 8 13.27 -18.33 14.52
C GLN A 8 13.86 -17.08 15.18
N TYR A 9 15.15 -17.09 15.48
CA TYR A 9 15.88 -15.99 16.11
C TYR A 9 16.55 -15.12 15.05
N LEU A 10 16.47 -13.80 15.23
CA LEU A 10 16.99 -12.77 14.31
C LEU A 10 17.78 -11.71 15.10
N SER A 11 18.76 -11.08 14.46
CA SER A 11 19.54 -9.96 15.02
C SER A 11 18.81 -8.62 14.80
N ASP A 12 19.11 -7.55 15.55
CA ASP A 12 18.50 -6.23 15.27
C ASP A 12 18.96 -5.66 13.91
N SER A 13 20.19 -5.96 13.49
CA SER A 13 20.69 -5.58 12.16
C SER A 13 19.92 -6.24 11.02
N TYR A 14 19.30 -7.40 11.26
CA TYR A 14 18.53 -8.16 10.27
C TYR A 14 17.25 -7.43 9.83
N LEU A 15 16.60 -6.71 10.74
CA LEU A 15 15.35 -5.99 10.45
C LEU A 15 15.59 -4.62 9.85
N SER A 16 16.82 -4.11 9.84
CA SER A 16 17.14 -2.78 9.33
C SER A 16 16.68 -2.49 7.89
N PRO A 17 16.64 -3.46 6.95
CA PRO A 17 16.09 -3.20 5.62
C PRO A 17 14.56 -3.09 5.62
N LEU A 18 13.86 -3.69 6.60
CA LEU A 18 12.41 -3.66 6.69
C LEU A 18 11.94 -2.33 7.31
N MET A 19 11.19 -1.58 6.51
CA MET A 19 10.67 -0.27 6.92
C MET A 19 9.32 -0.43 7.63
N GLN A 20 9.14 0.24 8.76
CA GLN A 20 7.88 0.27 9.51
C GLN A 20 6.89 1.23 8.83
N THR A 21 6.12 0.72 7.87
CA THR A 21 5.27 1.51 6.95
C THR A 21 4.22 2.39 7.64
N ASP A 22 3.84 2.06 8.87
CA ASP A 22 2.93 2.84 9.72
C ASP A 22 3.60 4.09 10.31
N GLN A 23 4.92 4.05 10.51
CA GLN A 23 5.74 5.12 11.09
C GLN A 23 6.48 5.96 10.05
N LEU A 24 6.50 5.54 8.79
CA LEU A 24 7.16 6.29 7.72
C LEU A 24 6.46 7.62 7.44
N PRO A 25 7.22 8.70 7.19
CA PRO A 25 6.65 9.94 6.68
C PRO A 25 6.06 9.71 5.28
N ARG A 26 5.06 10.53 4.93
CA ARG A 26 4.35 10.43 3.64
C ARG A 26 4.39 11.80 2.95
N PRO A 27 5.25 11.99 1.93
CA PRO A 27 6.20 11.02 1.37
C PRO A 27 7.46 10.80 2.20
N VAL A 28 8.12 9.67 1.92
CA VAL A 28 9.44 9.35 2.46
C VAL A 28 10.49 10.20 1.75
N ASP A 29 11.43 10.75 2.51
CA ASP A 29 12.68 11.27 1.96
C ASP A 29 13.66 10.13 1.75
N TRP A 30 13.53 9.45 0.60
CA TRP A 30 14.38 8.32 0.25
C TRP A 30 15.87 8.67 0.18
N SER A 31 16.23 9.94 -0.03
CA SER A 31 17.64 10.34 -0.07
C SER A 31 18.32 10.21 1.29
N GLY A 32 17.57 10.37 2.39
CA GLY A 32 18.04 10.18 3.76
C GLY A 32 17.95 8.73 4.25
N GLU A 33 17.15 7.90 3.58
CA GLU A 33 17.01 6.49 3.94
C GLU A 33 18.20 5.64 3.49
N PHE A 34 18.93 6.05 2.45
CA PHE A 34 20.10 5.34 1.96
C PHE A 34 21.40 6.01 2.41
N ALA A 35 22.45 5.21 2.59
CA ALA A 35 23.77 5.75 2.97
C ALA A 35 24.42 6.60 1.86
N ILE A 36 23.99 6.42 0.61
CA ILE A 36 24.53 7.10 -0.57
C ILE A 36 23.35 7.58 -1.42
N GLN A 37 23.44 8.81 -1.92
CA GLN A 37 22.46 9.37 -2.85
C GLN A 37 22.71 8.84 -4.26
N ASN A 38 22.10 7.69 -4.56
CA ASN A 38 22.20 7.01 -5.84
C ASN A 38 20.82 6.93 -6.52
N PRO A 39 20.76 6.70 -7.84
CA PRO A 39 19.50 6.42 -8.54
C PRO A 39 18.76 5.28 -7.85
N MET A 40 17.47 5.51 -7.58
CA MET A 40 16.62 4.58 -6.86
C MET A 40 15.77 3.76 -7.84
N GLU A 41 15.84 2.45 -7.69
CA GLU A 41 15.01 1.49 -8.40
C GLU A 41 14.04 0.81 -7.43
N VAL A 42 12.85 0.47 -7.92
CA VAL A 42 11.80 -0.15 -7.11
C VAL A 42 11.39 -1.47 -7.75
N GLU A 43 11.35 -2.56 -6.98
CA GLU A 43 10.80 -3.83 -7.44
C GLU A 43 9.46 -4.11 -6.77
N ILE A 44 8.40 -4.15 -7.57
CA ILE A 44 7.05 -4.50 -7.13
C ILE A 44 6.87 -6.01 -7.17
N GLY A 45 6.51 -6.59 -6.03
CA GLY A 45 6.23 -8.02 -5.89
C GLY A 45 7.49 -8.87 -6.03
N PHE A 46 8.59 -8.49 -5.35
CA PHE A 46 9.90 -9.12 -5.50
C PHE A 46 9.95 -10.62 -5.16
N GLY A 47 8.88 -11.21 -4.63
CA GLY A 47 8.82 -12.64 -4.39
C GLY A 47 9.86 -13.10 -3.37
N MET A 48 10.75 -14.04 -3.73
CA MET A 48 11.81 -14.48 -2.82
C MET A 48 13.06 -13.58 -2.87
N GLY A 49 12.98 -12.44 -3.55
CA GLY A 49 14.02 -11.43 -3.62
C GLY A 49 15.17 -11.78 -4.56
N GLU A 50 15.03 -12.78 -5.44
CA GLU A 50 16.13 -13.23 -6.29
C GLU A 50 16.69 -12.08 -7.15
N VAL A 51 15.81 -11.32 -7.80
CA VAL A 51 16.19 -10.20 -8.68
C VAL A 51 16.60 -8.97 -7.87
N LEU A 52 15.80 -8.59 -6.86
CA LEU A 52 16.12 -7.50 -5.94
C LEU A 52 17.54 -7.61 -5.39
N LEU A 53 17.86 -8.79 -4.89
CA LEU A 53 19.16 -9.07 -4.33
C LEU A 53 20.21 -9.06 -5.44
N SER A 54 20.09 -9.87 -6.51
CA SER A 54 21.10 -9.91 -7.59
C SER A 54 21.46 -8.51 -8.08
N ASN A 55 20.46 -7.68 -8.38
CA ASN A 55 20.67 -6.31 -8.83
C ASN A 55 21.41 -5.47 -7.78
N SER A 56 21.03 -5.57 -6.49
CA SER A 56 21.70 -4.86 -5.40
C SER A 56 23.15 -5.30 -5.15
N PHE A 57 23.47 -6.56 -5.46
CA PHE A 57 24.84 -7.10 -5.38
C PHE A 57 25.68 -6.67 -6.58
N GLU A 58 25.11 -6.68 -7.78
CA GLU A 58 25.78 -6.35 -9.03
C GLU A 58 25.98 -4.85 -9.25
N ASN A 59 25.08 -4.02 -8.71
CA ASN A 59 25.05 -2.57 -8.90
C ASN A 59 24.99 -1.84 -7.54
N PRO A 60 26.06 -1.90 -6.72
CA PRO A 60 26.09 -1.27 -5.40
C PRO A 60 25.95 0.26 -5.44
N GLU A 61 26.18 0.87 -6.60
CA GLU A 61 25.98 2.29 -6.90
C GLU A 61 24.52 2.66 -7.20
N ARG A 62 23.57 1.74 -6.96
CA ARG A 62 22.13 1.97 -7.06
C ARG A 62 21.43 1.63 -5.75
N ASN A 63 20.35 2.33 -5.48
CA ASN A 63 19.49 2.09 -4.34
C ASN A 63 18.25 1.31 -4.77
N TYR A 64 17.79 0.40 -3.90
CA TYR A 64 16.71 -0.53 -4.21
C TYR A 64 15.64 -0.50 -3.12
N VAL A 65 14.38 -0.36 -3.54
CA VAL A 65 13.21 -0.55 -2.67
C VAL A 65 12.40 -1.73 -3.17
N GLY A 66 12.31 -2.80 -2.37
CA GLY A 66 11.43 -3.93 -2.64
C GLY A 66 10.06 -3.73 -2.00
N ILE A 67 8.98 -3.97 -2.73
CA ILE A 67 7.60 -3.98 -2.21
C ILE A 67 7.05 -5.41 -2.32
N GLU A 68 6.56 -5.98 -1.21
CA GLU A 68 5.90 -7.30 -1.16
C GLU A 68 4.87 -7.29 -0.03
N GLN A 69 3.82 -8.12 -0.11
CA GLN A 69 2.76 -8.21 0.91
C GLN A 69 2.75 -9.56 1.62
N HIS A 70 3.51 -10.53 1.11
CA HIS A 70 3.60 -11.85 1.72
C HIS A 70 4.77 -11.92 2.70
N TRP A 71 4.46 -11.80 4.00
CA TRP A 71 5.44 -11.86 5.10
C TRP A 71 6.43 -13.03 5.01
N GLU A 72 5.97 -14.25 4.65
CA GLU A 72 6.86 -15.41 4.50
C GLU A 72 7.97 -15.19 3.46
N ARG A 73 7.72 -14.36 2.45
CA ARG A 73 8.65 -14.06 1.38
C ARG A 73 9.60 -12.93 1.74
N ILE A 74 9.08 -11.88 2.36
CA ILE A 74 9.86 -10.80 2.99
C ILE A 74 10.88 -11.39 3.96
N PHE A 75 10.41 -12.23 4.89
CA PHE A 75 11.25 -12.86 5.89
C PHE A 75 12.38 -13.71 5.28
N LYS A 76 12.10 -14.47 4.21
CA LYS A 76 13.15 -15.23 3.50
C LYS A 76 14.20 -14.32 2.87
N THR A 77 13.77 -13.20 2.28
CA THR A 77 14.66 -12.21 1.67
C THR A 77 15.55 -11.53 2.71
N LEU A 78 14.97 -11.10 3.83
CA LEU A 78 15.73 -10.55 4.96
C LEU A 78 16.78 -11.53 5.49
N LYS A 79 16.47 -12.84 5.50
CA LYS A 79 17.42 -13.89 5.88
C LYS A 79 18.54 -14.12 4.89
N LEU A 80 18.31 -13.88 3.60
CA LEU A 80 19.36 -13.92 2.60
C LEU A 80 20.30 -12.71 2.75
N LEU A 81 19.74 -11.53 3.02
CA LEU A 81 20.52 -10.31 3.30
C LEU A 81 21.43 -10.47 4.52
N ASP A 82 20.89 -10.99 5.63
CA ASP A 82 21.66 -11.18 6.87
C ASP A 82 22.76 -12.24 6.76
N ARG A 83 22.53 -13.30 5.98
CA ARG A 83 23.54 -14.34 5.73
C ARG A 83 24.65 -13.89 4.80
N SER A 84 24.43 -12.83 4.01
CA SER A 84 25.47 -12.32 3.15
C SER A 84 26.52 -11.61 3.99
N GLU A 85 27.79 -11.98 3.85
CA GLU A 85 28.90 -11.34 4.58
C GLU A 85 29.03 -9.84 4.24
N LEU A 86 28.40 -9.41 3.14
CA LEU A 86 28.38 -8.04 2.68
C LEU A 86 27.08 -7.36 3.09
N LYS A 87 27.15 -6.39 4.01
CA LYS A 87 26.01 -5.52 4.31
C LYS A 87 25.47 -4.87 3.03
N ARG A 88 24.16 -4.77 2.90
CA ARG A 88 23.47 -4.12 1.76
C ARG A 88 22.72 -2.88 2.25
N PRO A 89 23.43 -1.78 2.55
CA PRO A 89 22.80 -0.55 3.00
C PRO A 89 21.95 0.11 1.90
N ASN A 90 22.11 -0.33 0.65
CA ASN A 90 21.38 0.13 -0.54
C ASN A 90 20.05 -0.60 -0.79
N VAL A 91 19.56 -1.43 0.15
CA VAL A 91 18.27 -2.13 0.03
C VAL A 91 17.33 -1.72 1.16
N ARG A 92 16.09 -1.38 0.81
CA ARG A 92 14.95 -1.20 1.73
C ARG A 92 13.77 -2.06 1.27
N ILE A 93 12.93 -2.48 2.20
CA ILE A 93 11.77 -3.35 1.98
C ILE A 93 10.54 -2.71 2.61
N LEU A 94 9.46 -2.64 1.85
CA LEU A 94 8.14 -2.21 2.29
C LEU A 94 7.18 -3.40 2.31
N ASP A 95 6.52 -3.61 3.45
CA ASP A 95 5.39 -4.54 3.60
C ASP A 95 4.07 -3.76 3.42
N VAL A 96 3.65 -3.57 2.17
CA VAL A 96 2.49 -2.75 1.81
C VAL A 96 1.99 -3.08 0.40
N ASP A 97 0.75 -2.69 0.10
CA ASP A 97 0.26 -2.71 -1.28
C ASP A 97 1.01 -1.73 -2.18
N ALA A 98 1.34 -2.18 -3.40
CA ALA A 98 2.11 -1.39 -4.35
C ALA A 98 1.39 -0.10 -4.75
N ARG A 99 0.06 -0.12 -4.92
CA ARG A 99 -0.68 1.11 -5.24
C ARG A 99 -0.54 2.13 -4.12
N LEU A 100 -0.67 1.68 -2.88
CA LEU A 100 -0.52 2.52 -1.69
C LEU A 100 0.92 3.03 -1.52
N ALA A 101 1.92 2.18 -1.78
CA ALA A 101 3.32 2.58 -1.72
C ALA A 101 3.60 3.76 -2.65
N PHE A 102 3.19 3.66 -3.92
CA PHE A 102 3.38 4.71 -4.92
C PHE A 102 2.52 5.94 -4.71
N LEU A 103 1.36 5.78 -4.08
CA LEU A 103 0.50 6.91 -3.72
C LEU A 103 1.14 7.78 -2.64
N TRP A 104 1.74 7.16 -1.61
CA TRP A 104 2.13 7.86 -0.39
C TRP A 104 3.62 7.96 -0.13
N PHE A 105 4.42 6.95 -0.43
CA PHE A 105 5.81 6.92 0.03
C PHE A 105 6.80 7.48 -0.99
N PHE A 106 6.45 7.53 -2.26
CA PHE A 106 7.35 8.01 -3.30
C PHE A 106 6.99 9.42 -3.77
N GLN A 107 7.97 10.31 -3.77
CA GLN A 107 7.82 11.66 -4.32
C GLN A 107 7.82 11.63 -5.85
N GLN A 108 7.28 12.68 -6.46
CA GLN A 108 7.38 12.87 -7.90
C GLN A 108 8.84 12.93 -8.34
N LYS A 109 9.15 12.32 -9.49
CA LYS A 109 10.49 12.34 -10.10
C LYS A 109 11.64 11.86 -9.18
N THR A 110 11.45 10.76 -8.47
CA THR A 110 12.49 10.17 -7.60
C THR A 110 12.95 8.77 -8.02
N ILE A 111 12.18 8.07 -8.83
CA ILE A 111 12.47 6.68 -9.20
C ILE A 111 13.09 6.64 -10.60
N SER A 112 14.27 6.02 -10.75
CA SER A 112 14.85 5.79 -12.07
C SER A 112 14.21 4.63 -12.80
N ARG A 113 13.84 3.57 -12.07
CA ARG A 113 13.26 2.36 -12.66
C ARG A 113 12.30 1.63 -11.72
N VAL A 114 11.22 1.12 -12.29
CA VAL A 114 10.28 0.23 -11.61
C VAL A 114 10.30 -1.13 -12.29
N TYR A 115 10.54 -2.20 -11.54
CA TYR A 115 10.48 -3.58 -12.00
C TYR A 115 9.22 -4.26 -11.49
N CYS A 116 8.62 -5.13 -12.31
CA CYS A 116 7.66 -6.11 -11.84
C CYS A 116 7.70 -7.37 -12.70
N LEU A 117 8.17 -8.46 -12.11
CA LEU A 117 8.32 -9.73 -12.80
C LEU A 117 7.20 -10.69 -12.38
N PHE A 118 6.55 -11.27 -13.37
CA PHE A 118 5.46 -12.24 -13.22
C PHE A 118 4.29 -11.75 -12.34
N PRO A 119 3.77 -10.53 -12.56
CA PRO A 119 2.62 -10.02 -11.80
C PRO A 119 1.38 -10.92 -11.98
N CYS A 120 0.56 -11.03 -10.93
CA CYS A 120 -0.65 -11.86 -10.97
C CYS A 120 -1.60 -11.45 -12.12
N PRO A 121 -1.91 -12.35 -13.08
CA PRO A 121 -2.60 -11.97 -14.31
C PRO A 121 -4.12 -11.87 -14.18
N TRP A 122 -4.70 -12.39 -13.10
CA TRP A 122 -6.15 -12.42 -12.85
C TRP A 122 -6.96 -12.81 -14.10
N PRO A 123 -6.89 -14.09 -14.54
CA PRO A 123 -7.35 -14.48 -15.88
C PRO A 123 -8.88 -14.45 -16.05
N LYS A 124 -9.65 -14.47 -14.95
CA LYS A 124 -11.12 -14.43 -14.98
C LYS A 124 -11.59 -13.00 -15.26
N LYS A 125 -12.59 -12.82 -16.15
CA LYS A 125 -13.14 -11.50 -16.50
C LYS A 125 -13.56 -10.68 -15.27
N SER A 126 -14.21 -11.32 -14.29
CA SER A 126 -14.64 -10.70 -13.04
C SER A 126 -13.48 -10.13 -12.19
N HIS A 127 -12.24 -10.57 -12.44
CA HIS A 127 -11.07 -10.20 -11.66
C HIS A 127 -10.15 -9.21 -12.38
N ILE A 128 -10.51 -8.72 -13.58
CA ILE A 128 -9.69 -7.77 -14.34
C ILE A 128 -9.37 -6.52 -13.50
N LYS A 129 -10.32 -6.04 -12.69
CA LYS A 129 -10.13 -4.92 -11.74
C LYS A 129 -9.00 -5.10 -10.71
N HIS A 130 -8.52 -6.33 -10.51
CA HIS A 130 -7.42 -6.63 -9.60
C HIS A 130 -6.05 -6.62 -10.30
N ARG A 131 -6.00 -6.55 -11.63
CA ARG A 131 -4.76 -6.40 -12.39
C ARG A 131 -4.06 -5.11 -11.99
N LEU A 132 -2.74 -5.19 -11.84
CA LEU A 132 -1.95 -4.12 -11.26
C LEU A 132 -1.80 -2.94 -12.22
N PHE A 133 -1.43 -3.22 -13.47
CA PHE A 133 -1.02 -2.21 -14.46
C PHE A 133 -2.19 -1.63 -15.25
N SER A 134 -3.20 -1.11 -14.55
CA SER A 134 -4.24 -0.28 -15.19
C SER A 134 -3.67 1.05 -15.65
N ALA A 135 -4.39 1.76 -16.52
CA ALA A 135 -4.01 3.09 -17.00
C ALA A 135 -3.72 4.06 -15.85
N ASP A 136 -4.55 4.06 -14.81
CA ASP A 136 -4.37 4.91 -13.62
C ASP A 136 -3.09 4.57 -12.86
N PHE A 137 -2.80 3.28 -12.66
CA PHE A 137 -1.57 2.87 -11.97
C PHE A 137 -0.33 3.19 -12.81
N LEU A 138 -0.37 2.98 -14.12
CA LEU A 138 0.73 3.39 -15.03
C LEU A 138 0.96 4.90 -14.99
N CYS A 139 -0.11 5.71 -14.94
CA CYS A 139 0.00 7.16 -14.76
C CYS A 139 0.61 7.53 -13.40
N LEU A 140 0.23 6.82 -12.32
CA LEU A 140 0.83 6.99 -11.00
C LEU A 140 2.33 6.69 -11.05
N LEU A 141 2.74 5.55 -11.62
CA LEU A 141 4.15 5.21 -11.81
C LEU A 141 4.89 6.30 -12.61
N ASN A 142 4.29 6.79 -13.71
CA ASN A 142 4.87 7.88 -14.52
C ASN A 142 5.19 9.12 -13.68
N SER A 143 4.28 9.50 -12.77
CA SER A 143 4.48 10.67 -11.90
C SER A 143 5.69 10.53 -10.98
N ARG A 144 5.97 9.29 -10.51
CA ARG A 144 7.07 9.00 -9.58
C ARG A 144 8.42 8.81 -10.28
N LEU A 145 8.41 8.46 -11.56
CA LEU A 145 9.61 8.29 -12.35
C LEU A 145 10.33 9.62 -12.61
N VAL A 146 11.67 9.63 -12.57
CA VAL A 146 12.50 10.71 -13.14
C VAL A 146 12.27 10.82 -14.64
N ASP A 147 12.70 11.92 -15.26
CA ASP A 147 12.60 12.07 -16.72
C ASP A 147 13.42 10.96 -17.42
N ASN A 148 12.83 10.34 -18.45
CA ASN A 148 13.33 9.12 -19.10
C ASN A 148 13.42 7.86 -18.21
N GLY A 149 12.85 7.89 -17.00
CA GLY A 149 12.75 6.69 -16.16
C GLY A 149 11.87 5.61 -16.78
N GLU A 150 12.04 4.37 -16.35
CA GLU A 150 11.43 3.20 -17.00
C GLU A 150 10.53 2.38 -16.08
N ILE A 151 9.46 1.83 -16.65
CA ILE A 151 8.72 0.70 -16.07
C ILE A 151 9.08 -0.55 -16.87
N TYR A 152 9.63 -1.56 -16.20
CA TYR A 152 10.06 -2.81 -16.78
C TYR A 152 9.21 -3.97 -16.25
N ILE A 153 8.46 -4.61 -17.13
CA ILE A 153 7.50 -5.65 -16.79
C ILE A 153 7.84 -6.92 -17.57
N VAL A 154 7.84 -8.05 -16.88
CA VAL A 154 7.95 -9.38 -17.50
C VAL A 154 6.74 -10.20 -17.10
N THR A 155 6.09 -10.87 -18.04
CA THR A 155 4.95 -11.74 -17.76
C THR A 155 4.97 -12.99 -18.62
N ASP A 156 4.51 -14.09 -18.05
CA ASP A 156 4.28 -15.38 -18.68
C ASP A 156 2.90 -15.47 -19.35
N HIS A 157 2.06 -14.44 -19.21
CA HIS A 157 0.65 -14.51 -19.57
C HIS A 157 0.28 -13.56 -20.71
N GLU A 158 0.16 -14.08 -21.93
CA GLU A 158 -0.05 -13.28 -23.16
C GLU A 158 -1.27 -12.34 -23.09
N LYS A 159 -2.42 -12.80 -22.61
CA LYS A 159 -3.61 -11.93 -22.51
C LYS A 159 -3.44 -10.80 -21.50
N TYR A 160 -2.57 -10.99 -20.50
CA TYR A 160 -2.28 -9.94 -19.53
C TYR A 160 -1.30 -8.95 -20.15
N PHE A 161 -0.25 -9.45 -20.81
CA PHE A 161 0.66 -8.64 -21.61
C PHE A 161 -0.09 -7.72 -22.61
N ARG A 162 -1.01 -8.27 -23.42
CA ARG A 162 -1.82 -7.47 -24.34
C ARG A 162 -2.69 -6.44 -23.63
N TRP A 163 -3.28 -6.79 -22.50
CA TRP A 163 -4.05 -5.85 -21.71
C TRP A 163 -3.17 -4.70 -21.19
N ILE A 164 -1.95 -4.95 -20.72
CA ILE A 164 -1.03 -3.88 -20.29
C ILE A 164 -0.71 -2.94 -21.47
N LEU A 165 -0.51 -3.48 -22.67
CA LEU A 165 -0.31 -2.68 -23.88
C LEU A 165 -1.52 -1.79 -24.22
N GLU A 166 -2.74 -2.27 -23.98
CA GLU A 166 -3.98 -1.50 -24.16
C GLU A 166 -4.13 -0.38 -23.11
N GLU A 167 -3.70 -0.64 -21.87
CA GLU A 167 -3.75 0.35 -20.78
C GLU A 167 -2.63 1.39 -20.86
N ALA A 168 -1.53 1.09 -21.56
CA ALA A 168 -0.37 1.97 -21.68
C ALA A 168 -0.58 3.04 -22.77
N ASP A 169 -0.42 4.31 -22.37
CA ASP A 169 -0.69 5.45 -23.25
C ASP A 169 0.59 6.05 -23.86
N ASN A 170 0.69 6.01 -25.19
CA ASN A 170 1.81 6.54 -25.98
C ASN A 170 2.03 8.06 -25.85
N ARG A 171 1.07 8.80 -25.28
CA ARG A 171 1.25 10.22 -24.93
C ARG A 171 2.23 10.38 -23.77
N PHE A 172 2.24 9.43 -22.83
CA PHE A 172 3.06 9.48 -21.62
C PHE A 172 4.29 8.59 -21.69
N PHE A 173 4.27 7.55 -22.53
CA PHE A 173 5.36 6.57 -22.63
C PHE A 173 5.82 6.32 -24.07
N ASP A 174 7.11 6.01 -24.24
CA ASP A 174 7.62 5.23 -25.37
C ASP A 174 7.54 3.74 -25.00
N ILE A 175 6.87 2.94 -25.83
CA ILE A 175 6.50 1.57 -25.52
C ILE A 175 7.31 0.61 -26.38
N LYS A 176 8.11 -0.25 -25.73
CA LYS A 176 8.84 -1.33 -26.40
C LYS A 176 8.44 -2.66 -25.80
N SER A 177 8.17 -3.64 -26.65
CA SER A 177 7.83 -4.99 -26.20
C SER A 177 8.46 -6.04 -27.07
N ARG A 178 8.78 -7.19 -26.48
CA ARG A 178 9.30 -8.35 -27.20
C ARG A 178 9.01 -9.64 -26.47
N SER A 179 9.01 -10.74 -27.21
CA SER A 179 9.06 -12.07 -26.64
C SER A 179 10.49 -12.42 -26.25
N ILE A 180 10.68 -13.01 -25.08
CA ILE A 180 11.98 -13.41 -24.53
C ILE A 180 11.97 -14.88 -24.12
N LYS A 181 13.17 -15.44 -24.04
CA LYS A 181 13.45 -16.76 -23.44
C LYS A 181 13.67 -16.62 -21.93
N PRO A 182 13.58 -17.73 -21.16
CA PRO A 182 13.91 -17.70 -19.74
C PRO A 182 15.31 -17.11 -19.49
N GLN A 183 15.43 -16.12 -18.59
CA GLN A 183 16.71 -15.46 -18.30
C GLN A 183 16.85 -14.87 -16.88
N PHE A 184 15.78 -14.78 -16.09
CA PHE A 184 15.82 -14.19 -14.74
C PHE A 184 16.09 -15.21 -13.62
N ALA A 185 15.94 -16.50 -13.93
CA ALA A 185 16.08 -17.61 -13.01
C ALA A 185 15.24 -17.49 -11.73
N THR A 186 14.13 -16.73 -11.76
CA THR A 186 13.20 -16.62 -10.64
C THR A 186 12.50 -17.95 -10.38
N LYS A 187 11.98 -18.15 -9.16
CA LYS A 187 11.15 -19.31 -8.86
C LYS A 187 10.00 -19.52 -9.85
N PHE A 188 9.35 -18.45 -10.30
CA PHE A 188 8.22 -18.53 -11.22
C PHE A 188 8.66 -18.91 -12.64
N GLU A 189 9.70 -18.26 -13.16
CA GLU A 189 10.24 -18.58 -14.48
C GLU A 189 10.71 -20.04 -14.55
N LYS A 190 11.46 -20.51 -13.54
CA LYS A 190 11.89 -21.91 -13.41
C LYS A 190 10.71 -22.88 -13.39
N LYS A 191 9.65 -22.54 -12.65
CA LYS A 191 8.44 -23.37 -12.56
C LYS A 191 7.76 -23.50 -13.92
N TRP A 192 7.53 -22.39 -14.61
CA TRP A 192 6.84 -22.39 -15.90
C TRP A 192 7.67 -23.04 -16.99
N HIS A 193 8.98 -22.80 -16.99
CA HIS A 193 9.90 -23.46 -17.91
C HIS A 193 9.88 -24.98 -17.74
N ALA A 194 9.86 -25.47 -16.50
CA ALA A 194 9.71 -26.90 -16.21
C ALA A 194 8.35 -27.48 -16.68
N GLN A 195 7.34 -26.64 -16.95
CA GLN A 195 6.04 -27.02 -17.51
C GLN A 195 5.98 -26.86 -19.04
N GLY A 196 7.12 -26.62 -19.70
CA GLY A 196 7.23 -26.47 -21.14
C GLY A 196 7.01 -25.04 -21.66
N GLN A 197 6.89 -24.05 -20.78
CA GLN A 197 6.80 -22.66 -21.20
C GLN A 197 8.18 -22.09 -21.55
N ASP A 198 8.36 -21.73 -22.82
CA ASP A 198 9.63 -21.24 -23.35
C ASP A 198 9.49 -19.88 -24.04
N THR A 199 8.43 -19.14 -23.68
CA THR A 199 8.16 -17.79 -24.18
C THR A 199 7.55 -16.97 -23.07
N PHE A 200 8.17 -15.83 -22.80
CA PHE A 200 7.71 -14.81 -21.88
C PHE A 200 7.65 -13.48 -22.63
N PHE A 201 6.93 -12.52 -22.08
CA PHE A 201 6.71 -11.22 -22.70
C PHE A 201 7.35 -10.15 -21.84
N GLU A 202 8.25 -9.39 -22.45
CA GLU A 202 8.91 -8.23 -21.86
C GLU A 202 8.25 -6.95 -22.39
N LEU A 203 8.01 -6.00 -21.49
CA LEU A 203 7.52 -4.67 -21.78
C LEU A 203 8.40 -3.63 -21.07
N THR A 204 8.87 -2.65 -21.82
CA THR A 204 9.56 -1.47 -21.29
C THR A 204 8.77 -0.23 -21.68
N LEU A 205 8.32 0.53 -20.67
CA LEU A 205 7.64 1.81 -20.82
C LEU A 205 8.59 2.91 -20.37
N THR A 206 9.15 3.67 -21.32
CA THR A 206 10.06 4.78 -21.01
C THR A 206 9.26 6.06 -20.89
N LYS A 207 9.39 6.80 -19.80
CA LYS A 207 8.66 8.05 -19.59
C LYS A 207 9.02 9.08 -20.67
N LYS A 208 7.99 9.53 -21.40
CA LYS A 208 8.08 10.54 -22.46
C LYS A 208 7.53 11.90 -22.03
N THR A 209 6.36 11.90 -21.42
CA THR A 209 5.71 13.11 -20.91
C THR A 209 5.38 12.89 -19.44
N HIS A 210 5.69 13.88 -18.60
CA HIS A 210 5.38 13.79 -17.19
C HIS A 210 3.89 13.95 -16.92
N LYS A 211 3.32 12.98 -16.21
CA LYS A 211 2.01 13.10 -15.57
C LYS A 211 2.18 13.70 -14.18
N GLU A 212 1.64 14.90 -14.00
CA GLU A 212 1.56 15.54 -12.68
C GLU A 212 0.47 14.84 -11.86
N ILE A 213 0.87 14.12 -10.81
CA ILE A 213 -0.05 13.55 -9.82
C ILE A 213 0.58 13.89 -8.47
N PRO A 214 -0.07 14.70 -7.63
CA PRO A 214 0.50 15.06 -6.33
C PRO A 214 0.71 13.80 -5.47
N VAL A 215 1.62 13.90 -4.50
CA VAL A 215 1.67 12.92 -3.42
C VAL A 215 0.55 13.28 -2.46
N ASP A 216 -0.30 12.31 -2.13
CA ASP A 216 -1.30 12.50 -1.08
C ASP A 216 -0.54 12.78 0.22
N ARG A 217 -0.86 13.91 0.85
CA ARG A 217 -0.28 14.28 2.15
C ARG A 217 -1.07 13.58 3.24
N GLU A 218 -0.42 13.34 4.37
CA GLU A 218 -1.16 12.95 5.58
C GLU A 218 -2.16 14.05 5.91
N GLU A 219 -3.41 13.65 6.08
CA GLU A 219 -4.40 14.55 6.66
C GLU A 219 -4.18 14.63 8.17
N ASP A 220 -4.26 15.84 8.72
CA ASP A 220 -4.27 16.04 10.15
C ASP A 220 -5.52 15.39 10.75
N MET A 221 -5.32 14.32 11.52
CA MET A 221 -6.41 13.60 12.18
C MET A 221 -7.00 14.47 13.28
N LYS A 222 -8.13 15.11 12.99
CA LYS A 222 -8.86 15.95 13.94
C LYS A 222 -9.49 15.09 15.03
N SER A 223 -9.56 15.67 16.23
CA SER A 223 -10.42 15.18 17.31
C SER A 223 -11.48 16.23 17.60
N TYR A 224 -12.69 15.76 17.89
CA TYR A 224 -13.85 16.61 18.10
C TYR A 224 -14.33 16.51 19.55
N ARG A 225 -14.87 17.62 20.04
CA ARG A 225 -15.45 17.74 21.37
C ARG A 225 -16.96 17.94 21.23
N ILE A 226 -17.74 17.09 21.87
CA ILE A 226 -19.19 17.24 22.03
C ILE A 226 -19.52 17.32 23.51
N LYS A 227 -20.56 18.09 23.87
CA LYS A 227 -20.92 18.31 25.27
C LYS A 227 -21.54 17.04 25.88
N ASP A 228 -22.56 16.55 25.19
CA ASP A 228 -23.40 15.42 25.59
C ASP A 228 -23.46 14.38 24.46
N PHE A 229 -23.71 13.13 24.82
CA PHE A 229 -23.78 11.99 23.90
C PHE A 229 -24.64 10.91 24.55
N PHE A 230 -25.62 10.39 23.81
CA PHE A 230 -26.54 9.35 24.25
C PHE A 230 -26.46 8.17 23.28
N ILE A 231 -25.92 7.05 23.76
CA ILE A 231 -25.65 5.88 22.91
C ILE A 231 -26.93 5.25 22.37
N GLU A 232 -28.02 5.33 23.13
CA GLU A 232 -29.34 4.76 22.79
C GLU A 232 -29.97 5.46 21.57
N ALA A 233 -29.64 6.74 21.36
CA ALA A 233 -30.10 7.54 20.23
C ALA A 233 -29.08 7.54 19.07
N PHE A 234 -27.91 6.90 19.23
CA PHE A 234 -26.87 6.92 18.21
C PHE A 234 -27.25 6.04 17.02
N THR A 235 -27.43 6.67 15.87
CA THR A 235 -27.65 5.99 14.59
C THR A 235 -26.60 6.44 13.58
N PHE A 236 -26.16 5.51 12.72
CA PHE A 236 -25.17 5.80 11.70
C PHE A 236 -25.61 5.18 10.36
N PRO A 237 -26.32 5.93 9.51
CA PRO A 237 -26.67 5.45 8.18
C PRO A 237 -25.41 5.31 7.31
N PRO A 238 -25.40 4.37 6.33
CA PRO A 238 -24.30 4.27 5.39
C PRO A 238 -24.19 5.56 4.57
N TYR A 239 -22.95 6.01 4.35
CA TYR A 239 -22.63 7.17 3.52
C TYR A 239 -21.92 6.72 2.26
N THR A 240 -22.26 7.29 1.10
CA THR A 240 -21.59 6.98 -0.17
C THR A 240 -21.65 8.19 -1.10
N GLU A 241 -20.50 8.83 -1.28
CA GLU A 241 -20.22 9.84 -2.30
C GLU A 241 -18.88 9.45 -2.97
N ASP A 242 -17.86 10.32 -2.93
CA ASP A 242 -16.49 10.00 -3.37
C ASP A 242 -15.79 8.99 -2.44
N VAL A 243 -16.33 8.84 -1.23
CA VAL A 243 -15.94 7.84 -0.22
C VAL A 243 -17.19 7.11 0.25
N SER A 244 -17.08 5.80 0.45
CA SER A 244 -18.11 4.98 1.10
C SER A 244 -17.71 4.71 2.54
N VAL A 245 -18.58 5.01 3.50
CA VAL A 245 -18.37 4.75 4.93
C VAL A 245 -19.54 3.91 5.44
N ILE A 246 -19.24 2.70 5.87
CA ILE A 246 -20.23 1.75 6.37
C ILE A 246 -19.91 1.45 7.84
N CYS A 247 -20.85 1.70 8.73
CA CYS A 247 -20.76 1.23 10.11
C CYS A 247 -21.06 -0.27 10.16
N LYS A 248 -20.09 -1.06 10.61
CA LYS A 248 -20.21 -2.51 10.75
C LYS A 248 -20.67 -2.92 12.13
N ASP A 249 -20.25 -2.21 13.18
CA ASP A 249 -20.61 -2.53 14.55
C ASP A 249 -20.39 -1.32 15.48
N VAL A 250 -21.06 -1.31 16.63
CA VAL A 250 -20.89 -0.30 17.68
C VAL A 250 -20.83 -1.01 19.03
N PHE A 251 -19.77 -0.77 19.78
CA PHE A 251 -19.60 -1.29 21.14
C PHE A 251 -19.66 -0.16 22.15
N PHE A 252 -20.27 -0.37 23.30
CA PHE A 252 -20.29 0.61 24.39
C PHE A 252 -19.93 -0.04 25.72
N ASP A 253 -18.95 0.54 26.42
CA ASP A 253 -18.61 0.19 27.80
C ASP A 253 -19.24 1.24 28.73
N GLU A 254 -20.35 0.87 29.37
CA GLU A 254 -21.07 1.72 30.32
C GLU A 254 -20.21 2.15 31.51
N LYS A 255 -19.31 1.30 31.99
CA LYS A 255 -18.48 1.61 33.16
C LYS A 255 -17.40 2.62 32.81
N LYS A 256 -16.83 2.52 31.61
CA LYS A 256 -15.80 3.44 31.12
C LYS A 256 -16.36 4.64 30.37
N GLN A 257 -17.66 4.65 30.07
CA GLN A 257 -18.30 5.65 29.23
C GLN A 257 -17.53 5.83 27.92
N HIS A 258 -17.36 4.71 27.20
CA HIS A 258 -16.54 4.63 25.99
C HIS A 258 -17.29 3.85 24.91
N ALA A 259 -17.66 4.52 23.82
CA ALA A 259 -18.18 3.91 22.60
C ALA A 259 -17.06 3.69 21.56
N LEU A 260 -17.13 2.57 20.86
CA LEU A 260 -16.22 2.18 19.79
C LEU A 260 -17.03 1.88 18.53
N VAL A 261 -16.93 2.76 17.54
CA VAL A 261 -17.65 2.65 16.26
C VAL A 261 -16.73 2.01 15.25
N TYR A 262 -17.07 0.81 14.77
CA TYR A 262 -16.30 0.07 13.78
C TYR A 262 -16.78 0.38 12.37
N LEU A 263 -15.92 1.01 11.57
CA LEU A 263 -16.23 1.44 10.22
C LEU A 263 -15.41 0.69 9.17
N ILE A 264 -16.04 0.46 8.02
CA ILE A 264 -15.37 0.12 6.77
C ILE A 264 -15.41 1.37 5.90
N VAL A 265 -14.24 1.91 5.60
CA VAL A 265 -14.06 3.09 4.75
C VAL A 265 -13.48 2.61 3.42
N THR A 266 -14.16 2.92 2.32
CA THR A 266 -13.69 2.60 0.97
C THR A 266 -13.57 3.88 0.16
N GLU A 267 -12.38 4.17 -0.33
CA GLU A 267 -12.08 5.29 -1.22
C GLU A 267 -11.15 4.81 -2.34
N GLN A 268 -11.47 5.14 -3.59
CA GLN A 268 -10.69 4.69 -4.75
C GLN A 268 -10.40 3.16 -4.74
N HIS A 269 -9.13 2.77 -4.53
CA HIS A 269 -8.67 1.37 -4.48
C HIS A 269 -8.35 0.90 -3.05
N LEU A 270 -8.63 1.71 -2.05
CA LEU A 270 -8.29 1.45 -0.66
C LEU A 270 -9.56 1.15 0.13
N THR A 271 -9.53 0.04 0.86
CA THR A 271 -10.54 -0.29 1.87
C THR A 271 -9.86 -0.42 3.22
N GLN A 272 -10.27 0.40 4.18
CA GLN A 272 -9.71 0.45 5.52
C GLN A 272 -10.75 0.07 6.56
N HIS A 273 -10.31 -0.71 7.55
CA HIS A 273 -11.11 -1.11 8.69
C HIS A 273 -10.67 -0.29 9.91
N ILE A 274 -11.41 0.78 10.23
CA ILE A 274 -11.04 1.70 11.29
C ILE A 274 -12.02 1.68 12.47
N ARG A 275 -11.57 2.16 13.61
CA ARG A 275 -12.38 2.29 14.82
C ARG A 275 -12.31 3.72 15.31
N VAL A 276 -13.47 4.34 15.49
CA VAL A 276 -13.60 5.68 16.07
C VAL A 276 -14.08 5.55 17.50
N SER A 277 -13.38 6.20 18.43
CA SER A 277 -13.67 6.21 19.85
C SER A 277 -14.43 7.47 20.24
N ILE A 278 -15.56 7.31 20.93
CA ILE A 278 -16.32 8.37 21.60
C ILE A 278 -16.17 8.13 23.11
N VAL A 279 -15.39 8.97 23.79
CA VAL A 279 -15.00 8.73 25.20
C VAL A 279 -15.42 9.91 26.07
N LYS A 280 -16.11 9.63 27.18
CA LYS A 280 -16.40 10.65 28.19
C LYS A 280 -15.10 11.11 28.86
N LYS A 281 -14.90 12.42 28.84
CA LYS A 281 -13.96 13.18 29.67
C LYS A 281 -14.78 13.98 30.69
N HIS A 282 -14.10 14.62 31.64
CA HIS A 282 -14.72 15.30 32.78
C HIS A 282 -16.02 16.06 32.42
N ASP A 283 -15.94 17.02 31.48
CA ASP A 283 -17.08 17.88 31.10
C ASP A 283 -17.58 17.69 29.66
N PHE A 284 -17.09 16.70 28.94
CA PHE A 284 -17.39 16.54 27.51
C PHE A 284 -17.09 15.13 27.02
N TRP A 285 -17.57 14.78 25.84
CA TRP A 285 -17.17 13.58 25.12
C TRP A 285 -16.20 13.92 23.98
N ARG A 286 -15.17 13.09 23.82
CA ARG A 286 -14.16 13.22 22.78
C ARG A 286 -14.39 12.19 21.69
N VAL A 287 -14.64 12.65 20.46
CA VAL A 287 -14.68 11.81 19.25
C VAL A 287 -13.30 11.86 18.60
N HIS A 288 -12.64 10.72 18.45
CA HIS A 288 -11.29 10.62 17.91
C HIS A 288 -11.03 9.23 17.34
N ARG A 289 -9.97 9.10 16.54
CA ARG A 289 -9.43 7.78 16.20
C ARG A 289 -9.14 6.97 17.47
N THR A 290 -9.26 5.65 17.38
CA THR A 290 -8.87 4.78 18.50
C THR A 290 -7.35 4.67 18.57
N ASP A 291 -6.79 4.86 19.76
CA ASP A 291 -5.34 4.79 20.00
C ASP A 291 -4.79 3.39 19.71
N GLY A 292 -3.56 3.33 19.18
CA GLY A 292 -2.88 2.06 18.86
C GLY A 292 -3.42 1.32 17.63
N GLN A 293 -4.39 1.88 16.90
CA GLN A 293 -4.83 1.33 15.63
C GLN A 293 -3.92 1.78 14.48
N THR A 294 -3.43 0.82 13.70
CA THR A 294 -2.76 1.08 12.42
C THR A 294 -3.82 1.31 11.33
N PHE A 295 -3.73 2.45 10.66
CA PHE A 295 -4.50 2.79 9.46
C PHE A 295 -3.76 3.87 8.68
N PHE A 296 -4.21 4.14 7.46
CA PHE A 296 -3.67 5.18 6.60
C PHE A 296 -4.49 6.49 6.72
N PRO A 297 -3.86 7.63 7.05
CA PRO A 297 -4.54 8.90 7.30
C PRO A 297 -4.99 9.57 6.00
N THR A 298 -6.08 9.08 5.43
CA THR A 298 -6.63 9.54 4.15
C THR A 298 -7.80 10.50 4.33
N PRO A 299 -8.19 11.26 3.29
CA PRO A 299 -9.42 12.07 3.31
C PRO A 299 -10.67 11.26 3.69
N GLY A 300 -10.77 10.01 3.23
CA GLY A 300 -11.86 9.12 3.62
C GLY A 300 -11.88 8.78 5.12
N ILE A 301 -10.72 8.63 5.77
CA ILE A 301 -10.66 8.46 7.22
C ILE A 301 -11.08 9.73 7.96
N VAL A 302 -10.60 10.92 7.52
CA VAL A 302 -11.04 12.20 8.11
C VAL A 302 -12.56 12.30 8.03
N ARG A 303 -13.11 12.05 6.83
CA ARG A 303 -14.55 12.10 6.59
C ARG A 303 -15.31 11.11 7.45
N ALA A 304 -14.79 9.90 7.65
CA ALA A 304 -15.41 8.90 8.51
C ALA A 304 -15.46 9.36 9.98
N ILE A 305 -14.39 9.98 10.50
CA ILE A 305 -14.37 10.53 11.87
C ILE A 305 -15.36 11.70 11.98
N GLU A 306 -15.42 12.58 10.98
CA GLU A 306 -16.38 13.68 10.91
C GLU A 306 -17.83 13.19 10.92
N LEU A 307 -18.14 12.16 10.14
CA LEU A 307 -19.48 11.56 10.11
C LEU A 307 -19.85 10.99 11.48
N VAL A 308 -18.92 10.34 12.18
CA VAL A 308 -19.18 9.83 13.55
C VAL A 308 -19.44 10.98 14.51
N TYR A 309 -18.69 12.08 14.37
CA TYR A 309 -18.91 13.29 15.16
C TYR A 309 -20.30 13.90 14.90
N GLN A 310 -20.73 14.02 13.64
CA GLN A 310 -22.06 14.54 13.31
C GLN A 310 -23.18 13.64 13.86
N ALA A 311 -23.07 12.32 13.64
CA ALA A 311 -24.01 11.35 14.19
C ALA A 311 -24.06 11.39 15.73
N ALA A 312 -22.92 11.64 16.39
CA ALA A 312 -22.87 11.77 17.84
C ALA A 312 -23.53 13.08 18.33
N LEU A 313 -23.41 14.18 17.58
CA LEU A 313 -24.10 15.44 17.89
C LEU A 313 -25.62 15.30 17.80
N GLU A 314 -26.11 14.56 16.80
CA GLU A 314 -27.54 14.34 16.59
C GLU A 314 -28.21 13.60 17.74
N THR A 315 -27.46 12.84 18.56
CA THR A 315 -28.00 12.18 19.76
C THR A 315 -28.58 13.14 20.79
N VAL A 316 -28.16 14.42 20.78
CA VAL A 316 -28.65 15.47 21.67
C VAL A 316 -29.91 16.14 21.10
N GLY A 317 -30.12 16.02 19.79
CA GLY A 317 -31.14 16.69 19.00
C GLY A 317 -32.38 15.83 18.74
N ASP A 318 -32.91 15.15 19.74
CA ASP A 318 -34.30 14.66 19.74
C ASP A 318 -34.69 14.30 21.18
N ASN A 319 -34.81 15.33 22.02
CA ASN A 319 -35.63 15.24 23.24
C ASN A 319 -37.11 15.22 22.80
N LYS A 320 -37.51 14.21 22.01
CA LYS A 320 -38.92 13.88 21.82
C LYS A 320 -39.37 13.35 23.17
N GLY A 321 -40.24 14.16 23.79
CA GLY A 321 -40.66 14.01 25.16
C GLY A 321 -40.95 12.57 25.53
N ALA A 322 -40.49 12.22 26.74
CA ALA A 322 -41.29 11.35 27.58
C ALA A 322 -42.74 11.84 27.51
N VAL A 323 -43.58 11.04 26.86
CA VAL A 323 -45.00 11.00 27.18
C VAL A 323 -45.09 9.94 28.28
N ASP A 324 -45.73 10.36 29.37
CA ASP A 324 -45.94 9.61 30.61
C ASP A 324 -46.24 8.11 30.46
#